data_AF-A0A8S4R3B9-F1
#
_entry.id   AF-A0A8S4R3B9-F1
#
_cell.length_a   1.000
_cell.length_b   1.000
_cell.length_c   1.000
_cell.angle_alpha   90.00
_cell.angle_beta   90.00
_cell.angle_gamma   90.00
#
_symmetry.space_group_name_H-M   'P 1'
#
loop_
_entity.id
_entity.type
_entity.pdbx_description
1 polymer ?
#
loop_
_entity_poly.entity_id
_entity_poly.type
_entity_poly.pdbx_seq_one_letter_code
_entity_poly.pdbx_strand_id
1 'polypeptide(L)'
;MPSDMLRIAPVLILSAIPFGNYLIFPLAFLKPKKLLCSHFWSIQQKAEFSIEDLTDRLRNNKPVFRALQAKSDYIPPGETKEQWKRVLAMLGSGVHPSSQTVLA
;
A
#
# COMPACT_ATOMS: atom_id res chain seq x y z
N MET A 1 6.65 6.10 18.27
CA MET A 1 7.19 6.90 17.15
C MET A 1 6.80 6.24 15.83
N PRO A 2 6.43 6.99 14.79
CA PRO A 2 6.09 6.43 13.48
C PRO A 2 7.30 5.74 12.84
N SER A 3 7.08 4.63 12.14
CA SER A 3 8.12 3.92 11.38
C SER A 3 8.64 4.71 10.18
N ASP A 4 7.89 5.72 9.72
CA ASP A 4 8.18 6.52 8.54
C ASP A 4 8.87 7.87 8.85
N MET A 5 9.45 8.01 10.03
CA MET A 5 10.06 9.26 10.49
C MET A 5 11.21 9.74 9.58
N LEU A 6 11.94 8.83 8.93
CA LEU A 6 12.99 9.18 7.95
C LEU A 6 12.46 9.98 6.75
N ARG A 7 11.16 9.93 6.45
CA ARG A 7 10.56 10.72 5.36
C ARG A 7 10.67 12.22 5.56
N ILE A 8 10.85 12.70 6.79
CA ILE A 8 11.01 14.13 7.07
C ILE A 8 12.44 14.64 6.87
N ALA A 9 13.43 13.74 6.72
CA ALA A 9 14.83 14.13 6.62
C ALA A 9 15.10 15.14 5.49
N PRO A 10 14.54 15.01 4.27
CA PRO A 10 14.74 16.02 3.21
C PRO A 10 14.21 17.40 3.61
N VAL A 11 13.07 17.45 4.31
CA VAL A 11 12.49 18.72 4.80
C VAL A 11 13.42 19.35 5.83
N LEU A 12 13.95 18.57 6.78
CA LEU A 12 14.86 19.09 7.80
C LEU A 12 16.18 19.59 7.20
N ILE A 13 16.79 18.82 6.31
CA ILE A 13 18.05 19.19 5.64
C ILE A 13 17.88 20.50 4.87
N LEU A 14 16.81 20.61 4.07
CA LEU A 14 16.56 21.82 3.28
C LEU A 14 16.16 23.01 4.15
N SER A 15 15.49 22.79 5.29
CA SER A 15 15.14 23.86 6.21
C SER A 15 16.34 24.46 6.95
N ALA A 16 17.43 23.71 7.08
CA ALA A 16 18.67 24.18 7.69
C ALA A 16 19.50 25.12 6.79
N ILE A 17 19.18 25.17 5.48
CA ILE A 17 19.80 26.09 4.54
C ILE A 17 19.21 27.50 4.75
N PRO A 18 20.01 28.59 4.76
CA PRO A 18 19.48 29.94 4.81
C PRO A 18 18.42 30.17 3.73
N PHE A 19 17.27 30.69 4.15
CA PHE A 19 16.06 30.88 3.33
C PHE A 19 15.37 29.62 2.79
N GLY A 20 15.94 28.42 2.99
CA GLY A 20 15.36 27.16 2.51
C GLY A 20 14.01 26.83 3.16
N ASN A 21 13.82 27.24 4.42
CA ASN A 21 12.56 27.14 5.15
C ASN A 21 11.38 27.83 4.45
N TYR A 22 11.61 28.97 3.78
CA TYR A 22 10.56 29.69 3.05
C TYR A 22 10.08 28.94 1.81
N LEU A 23 10.87 27.99 1.30
CA LEU A 23 10.48 27.15 0.17
C LEU A 23 9.94 25.80 0.64
N ILE A 24 10.66 25.13 1.54
CA ILE A 24 10.37 23.73 1.86
C ILE A 24 9.12 23.57 2.72
N PHE A 25 8.79 24.50 3.61
CA PHE A 25 7.58 24.39 4.42
C PHE A 25 6.29 24.60 3.62
N PRO A 26 6.17 25.61 2.74
CA PRO A 26 5.03 25.68 1.82
C PRO A 26 4.89 24.44 0.95
N LEU A 27 6.01 23.91 0.42
CA LEU A 27 5.98 22.67 -0.36
C LEU A 27 5.52 21.47 0.46
N ALA A 28 5.98 21.35 1.71
CA ALA A 28 5.57 20.29 2.61
C ALA A 28 4.05 20.36 2.92
N PHE A 29 3.49 21.57 3.03
CA PHE A 29 2.06 21.77 3.18
C PHE A 29 1.27 21.43 1.90
N LEU A 30 1.82 21.72 0.71
CA LEU A 30 1.20 21.38 -0.58
C LEU A 30 1.29 19.88 -0.93
N LYS A 31 2.34 19.18 -0.47
CA LYS A 31 2.61 17.75 -0.76
C LYS A 31 2.92 16.95 0.51
N PRO A 32 1.99 16.90 1.49
CA PRO A 32 2.22 16.31 2.80
C PRO A 32 2.53 14.81 2.76
N LYS A 33 1.88 14.05 1.86
CA LYS A 33 2.13 12.60 1.69
C LYS A 33 3.58 12.27 1.32
N LYS A 34 4.26 13.16 0.60
CA LYS A 34 5.63 12.96 0.10
C LYS A 34 6.71 13.54 1.01
N LEU A 35 6.40 14.65 1.68
CA LEU A 35 7.40 15.46 2.39
C LEU A 35 7.28 15.37 3.92
N LEU A 36 6.14 14.91 4.44
CA LEU A 36 5.91 14.76 5.87
C LEU A 36 5.71 13.29 6.23
N CYS A 37 6.10 12.93 7.45
CA CYS A 37 5.75 11.62 8.01
C CYS A 37 4.32 11.62 8.55
N SER A 38 3.78 10.44 8.76
CA SER A 38 2.40 10.19 9.20
C SER A 38 2.01 10.87 10.52
N HIS A 39 2.99 11.29 11.34
CA HIS A 39 2.72 12.06 12.56
C HIS A 39 2.07 13.41 12.28
N PHE A 40 2.47 14.09 11.20
CA PHE A 40 2.03 15.45 10.88
C PHE A 40 0.74 15.49 10.05
N TRP A 41 0.23 14.33 9.63
CA TRP A 41 -0.99 14.26 8.84
C TRP A 41 -2.22 14.40 9.73
N SER A 42 -3.20 15.16 9.25
CA SER A 42 -4.53 15.18 9.87
C SER A 42 -5.22 13.82 9.75
N ILE A 43 -6.29 13.61 10.51
CA ILE A 43 -7.08 12.38 10.44
C ILE A 43 -7.68 12.20 9.03
N GLN A 44 -8.13 13.30 8.42
CA GLN A 44 -8.67 13.31 7.06
C GLN A 44 -7.60 12.90 6.03
N GLN A 45 -6.41 13.51 6.12
CA GLN A 45 -5.28 13.16 5.25
C GLN A 45 -4.88 11.69 5.37
N LYS A 46 -4.87 11.13 6.60
CA LYS A 46 -4.58 9.70 6.81
C LYS A 46 -5.59 8.81 6.10
N ALA A 47 -6.89 9.15 6.17
CA ALA A 47 -7.93 8.40 5.48
C ALA A 47 -7.78 8.50 3.96
N GLU A 48 -7.60 9.71 3.43
CA GLU A 48 -7.42 9.96 1.99
C GLU A 48 -6.20 9.25 1.43
N PHE A 49 -5.03 9.36 2.09
CA PHE A 49 -3.80 8.72 1.62
C PHE A 49 -3.88 7.19 1.69
N SER A 50 -4.59 6.64 2.68
CA SER A 50 -4.85 5.20 2.77
C SER A 50 -5.69 4.69 1.59
N ILE A 51 -6.72 5.44 1.20
CA ILE A 51 -7.56 5.12 0.03
C ILE A 51 -6.75 5.24 -1.26
N GLU A 52 -5.93 6.28 -1.39
CA GLU A 52 -5.04 6.48 -2.54
C GLU A 52 -4.03 5.31 -2.65
N ASP A 53 -3.36 4.96 -1.56
CA ASP A 53 -2.40 3.84 -1.52
C ASP A 53 -3.09 2.50 -1.86
N LEU A 54 -4.31 2.28 -1.38
CA LEU A 54 -5.08 1.07 -1.71
C LEU A 54 -5.46 1.05 -3.19
N THR A 55 -5.95 2.16 -3.72
CA THR A 55 -6.29 2.32 -5.14
C THR A 55 -5.09 2.04 -6.03
N ASP A 56 -3.93 2.61 -5.70
CA ASP A 56 -2.68 2.43 -6.44
C ASP A 56 -2.22 0.97 -6.42
N ARG A 57 -2.31 0.30 -5.27
CA ARG A 57 -2.01 -1.14 -5.17
C ARG A 57 -2.97 -1.98 -6.01
N LEU A 58 -4.25 -1.65 -5.99
CA LEU A 58 -5.27 -2.39 -6.75
C LEU A 58 -5.11 -2.21 -8.26
N ARG A 59 -4.57 -1.08 -8.73
CA ARG A 59 -4.34 -0.83 -10.16
C ARG A 59 -3.60 -1.97 -10.86
N ASN A 60 -2.56 -2.51 -10.20
CA ASN A 60 -1.76 -3.59 -10.75
C ASN A 60 -2.16 -4.97 -10.21
N ASN A 61 -2.56 -5.05 -8.93
CA ASN A 61 -2.87 -6.33 -8.29
C ASN A 61 -4.21 -6.92 -8.77
N LYS A 62 -5.20 -6.08 -9.10
CA LYS A 62 -6.52 -6.55 -9.56
C LYS A 62 -6.42 -7.31 -10.88
N PRO A 63 -5.74 -6.82 -11.94
CA PRO A 63 -5.54 -7.60 -13.16
C PRO A 63 -4.83 -8.95 -12.92
N VAL A 64 -3.76 -8.96 -12.11
CA VAL A 64 -3.03 -10.18 -11.77
C VAL A 64 -3.94 -11.19 -11.07
N PHE A 65 -4.71 -10.74 -10.09
CA PHE A 65 -5.67 -11.58 -9.38
C PHE A 65 -6.74 -12.16 -10.33
N ARG A 66 -7.26 -11.37 -11.28
CA ARG A 66 -8.21 -11.86 -12.28
C ARG A 66 -7.60 -12.89 -13.23
N ALA A 67 -6.35 -12.70 -13.64
CA ALA A 67 -5.63 -13.68 -14.44
C ALA A 67 -5.43 -15.01 -13.67
N LEU A 68 -5.09 -14.94 -12.39
CA LEU A 68 -4.98 -16.12 -11.51
C LEU A 68 -6.33 -16.84 -11.36
N GLN A 69 -7.43 -16.11 -11.20
CA GLN A 69 -8.78 -16.68 -11.16
C GLN A 69 -9.11 -17.41 -12.47
N ALA A 70 -8.87 -16.78 -13.62
CA ALA A 70 -9.12 -17.40 -14.93
C ALA A 70 -8.25 -18.64 -15.18
N LYS A 71 -7.05 -18.70 -14.59
CA LYS A 71 -6.18 -19.87 -14.69
C LYS A 71 -6.56 -21.03 -13.77
N SER A 72 -7.47 -20.83 -12.82
CA SER A 72 -7.93 -21.89 -11.91
C SER A 72 -8.61 -23.06 -12.62
N ASP A 73 -9.21 -22.81 -13.79
CA ASP A 73 -9.89 -23.85 -14.57
C ASP A 73 -8.93 -24.87 -15.18
N TYR A 74 -7.66 -24.49 -15.40
CA TYR A 74 -6.62 -25.37 -15.92
C TYR A 74 -6.07 -26.35 -14.88
N ILE A 75 -6.41 -26.17 -13.60
CA ILE A 75 -6.01 -27.09 -12.55
C ILE A 75 -6.91 -28.34 -12.64
N PRO A 76 -6.34 -29.56 -12.68
CA PRO A 76 -7.11 -30.79 -12.64
C PRO A 76 -8.01 -30.87 -11.40
N PRO A 77 -9.18 -31.52 -11.49
CA PRO A 77 -10.05 -31.72 -10.33
C PRO A 77 -9.31 -32.53 -9.25
N GLY A 78 -9.42 -32.08 -7.99
CA GLY A 78 -8.75 -32.68 -6.85
C GLY A 78 -8.57 -31.68 -5.71
N GLU A 79 -7.90 -32.13 -4.64
CA GLU A 79 -7.67 -31.34 -3.43
C GLU A 79 -6.94 -30.02 -3.73
N THR A 80 -5.94 -30.03 -4.61
CA THR A 80 -5.19 -28.84 -5.02
C THR A 80 -6.07 -27.76 -5.65
N LYS A 81 -7.07 -28.15 -6.46
CA LYS A 81 -7.99 -27.19 -7.08
C LYS A 81 -8.90 -26.54 -6.05
N GLU A 82 -9.41 -27.32 -5.10
CA GLU A 82 -10.25 -26.81 -4.02
C GLU A 82 -9.48 -25.92 -3.06
N GLN A 83 -8.24 -26.29 -2.72
CA GLN A 83 -7.34 -25.46 -1.94
C GLN A 83 -7.02 -24.14 -2.65
N TRP A 84 -6.73 -24.18 -3.96
CA TRP A 84 -6.51 -22.98 -4.75
C TRP A 84 -7.74 -22.06 -4.80
N LYS A 85 -8.94 -22.61 -5.01
CA LYS A 85 -10.19 -21.85 -4.95
C LYS A 85 -10.38 -21.19 -3.59
N ARG A 86 -10.07 -21.89 -2.50
CA ARG A 86 -10.13 -21.35 -1.14
C ARG A 86 -9.17 -20.17 -0.97
N VAL A 87 -7.95 -20.29 -1.47
CA VAL A 87 -6.96 -19.19 -1.47
C VAL A 87 -7.48 -17.97 -2.24
N LEU A 88 -8.00 -18.18 -3.45
CA LEU A 88 -8.57 -17.11 -4.26
C LEU A 88 -9.80 -16.46 -3.59
N ALA A 89 -10.66 -17.24 -2.93
CA ALA A 89 -11.81 -16.72 -2.20
C ALA A 89 -11.41 -15.84 -1.02
N MET A 90 -10.38 -16.24 -0.24
CA MET A 90 -9.83 -15.43 0.84
C MET A 90 -9.26 -14.11 0.31
N LEU A 91 -8.43 -14.16 -0.73
CA LEU A 91 -7.87 -12.96 -1.35
C LEU A 91 -8.97 -12.04 -1.89
N GLY A 92 -10.01 -12.60 -2.50
CA GLY A 92 -11.16 -11.86 -3.04
C GLY A 92 -12.03 -11.19 -1.98
N SER A 93 -12.10 -11.77 -0.77
CA SER A 93 -12.83 -11.19 0.37
C SER A 93 -12.00 -10.21 1.21
N GLY A 94 -10.72 -10.00 0.86
CA GLY A 94 -9.80 -9.15 1.61
C GLY A 94 -9.11 -9.85 2.79
N VAL A 95 -9.25 -11.17 2.91
CA VAL A 95 -8.54 -11.97 3.90
C VAL A 95 -7.16 -12.36 3.38
N HIS A 96 -6.14 -12.22 4.23
CA HIS A 96 -4.77 -12.59 3.89
C HIS A 96 -4.50 -14.06 4.26
N PRO A 97 -4.30 -14.96 3.28
CA PRO A 97 -3.92 -16.34 3.55
C PRO A 97 -2.55 -16.42 4.22
N SER A 98 -2.36 -17.36 5.15
CA SER A 98 -1.04 -17.63 5.72
C SER A 98 -0.14 -18.32 4.69
N SER A 99 1.17 -18.22 4.87
CA SER A 99 2.15 -18.92 4.02
C SER A 99 1.91 -20.43 3.99
N GLN A 100 1.55 -21.02 5.13
CA GLN A 100 1.22 -22.44 5.23
C GLN A 100 0.01 -22.80 4.36
N THR A 101 -1.04 -21.98 4.36
CA THR A 101 -2.24 -22.24 3.54
C THR A 101 -1.97 -22.16 2.04
N VAL A 102 -1.00 -21.34 1.62
CA VAL A 102 -0.61 -21.21 0.21
C VAL A 102 0.31 -22.34 -0.25
N LEU A 103 1.12 -22.90 0.67
CA LEU A 103 2.11 -23.94 0.38
C LEU A 103 1.61 -25.38 0.58
N ALA A 104 0.48 -25.56 1.26
CA ALA A 104 -0.21 -26.84 1.42
C ALA A 104 -0.94 -27.23 0.13
#